data_AF-A0A3D9BB33-F1
#
_entry.id   AF-A0A3D9BB33-F1
#
_cell.length_a   1.000
_cell.length_b   1.000
_cell.length_c   1.000
_cell.angle_alpha   90.00
_cell.angle_beta   90.00
_cell.angle_gamma   90.00
#
_symmetry.space_group_name_H-M   'P 1'
#
loop_
_entity.id
_entity.type
_entity.pdbx_description
1 polymer ?
#
loop_
_entity_poly.entity_id
_entity_poly.type
_entity_poly.pdbx_seq_one_letter_code
_entity_poly.pdbx_strand_id
1 'polypeptide(L)'
;MENKKGRKMYTQADREKALKYYLLGLNLFEVSKLTEVPERTLQKWQSKESWVKLKDSEKLRKKAVDLKNFGLSNKKISEILLISSTTVWRYCKQNK
;
A
#
# COMPACT_ATOMS: atom_id res chain seq x y z
N MET A 1 29.45 12.29 26.72
CA MET A 1 28.49 13.36 26.37
C MET A 1 27.56 12.81 25.29
N GLU A 2 26.30 12.56 25.62
CA GLU A 2 25.32 12.02 24.67
C GLU A 2 25.11 12.99 23.51
N ASN A 3 25.35 12.48 22.30
CA ASN A 3 25.18 13.22 21.06
C ASN A 3 23.66 13.42 20.83
N LYS A 4 23.13 14.59 21.20
CA LYS A 4 21.75 15.00 20.85
C LYS A 4 21.66 15.11 19.33
N LYS A 5 21.40 13.99 18.66
CA LYS A 5 21.11 13.94 17.23
C LYS A 5 19.96 14.92 16.96
N GLY A 6 20.24 15.99 16.20
CA GLY A 6 19.22 16.91 15.73
C GLY A 6 18.09 16.13 15.05
N ARG A 7 16.85 16.65 15.13
CA ARG A 7 15.70 16.02 14.47
C ARG A 7 15.97 15.98 12.97
N LYS A 8 16.26 14.79 12.41
CA LYS A 8 16.30 14.57 10.97
C LYS A 8 14.93 14.96 10.40
N MET A 9 14.92 15.92 9.48
CA MET A 9 13.73 16.28 8.73
C MET A 9 13.62 15.33 7.53
N TYR A 10 12.44 14.76 7.35
CA TYR A 10 12.15 13.89 6.21
C TYR A 10 11.41 14.69 5.16
N THR A 11 11.86 14.54 3.92
CA THR A 11 11.24 15.16 2.76
C THR A 11 9.96 14.43 2.36
N GLN A 12 9.19 15.05 1.47
CA GLN A 12 8.05 14.39 0.84
C GLN A 12 8.50 13.15 0.04
N ALA A 13 9.65 13.22 -0.64
CA ALA A 13 10.21 12.10 -1.40
C ALA A 13 10.54 10.89 -0.51
N ASP A 14 11.06 11.12 0.70
CA ASP A 14 11.32 10.04 1.67
C ASP A 14 10.02 9.31 2.05
N ARG A 15 8.94 10.08 2.22
CA ARG A 15 7.63 9.53 2.56
C ARG A 15 7.05 8.73 1.41
N GLU A 16 7.11 9.25 0.18
CA GLU A 16 6.62 8.56 -1.01
C GLU A 16 7.39 7.25 -1.28
N LYS A 17 8.71 7.29 -1.10
CA LYS A 17 9.56 6.09 -1.20
C LYS A 17 9.16 5.04 -0.17
N ALA A 18 8.95 5.44 1.09
CA ALA A 18 8.50 4.54 2.14
C ALA A 18 7.11 3.94 1.87
N LEU A 19 6.16 4.77 1.43
CA LEU A 19 4.82 4.32 1.05
C LEU A 19 4.88 3.30 -0.09
N LYS A 20 5.69 3.55 -1.13
CA LYS A 20 5.86 2.62 -2.26
C LYS A 20 6.31 1.24 -1.79
N TYR A 21 7.33 1.15 -0.94
CA TYR A 21 7.79 -0.13 -0.41
C TYR A 21 6.72 -0.81 0.46
N TYR A 22 5.99 -0.05 1.28
CA TYR A 22 4.92 -0.60 2.09
C TYR A 22 3.80 -1.22 1.23
N LEU A 23 3.40 -0.55 0.15
CA LEU A 23 2.38 -1.01 -0.81
C LEU A 23 2.86 -2.24 -1.61
N LEU A 24 4.16 -2.39 -1.84
CA LEU A 24 4.75 -3.59 -2.45
C LEU A 24 4.66 -4.84 -1.57
N GLY A 25 4.29 -4.71 -0.30
CA GLY A 25 4.10 -5.83 0.60
C GLY A 25 4.95 -5.78 1.86
N LEU A 26 5.99 -4.95 1.89
CA LEU A 26 6.94 -4.90 3.01
C LEU A 26 6.27 -4.42 4.31
N ASN A 27 6.82 -4.88 5.43
CA ASN A 27 6.47 -4.40 6.76
C ASN A 27 7.30 -3.15 7.14
N LEU A 28 6.92 -2.46 8.21
CA LEU A 28 7.58 -1.19 8.58
C LEU A 28 9.05 -1.37 8.98
N PHE A 29 9.44 -2.53 9.52
CA PHE A 29 10.82 -2.84 9.88
C PHE A 29 11.69 -2.97 8.62
N GLU A 30 11.21 -3.67 7.60
CA GLU A 30 11.89 -3.78 6.30
C GLU A 30 11.97 -2.42 5.60
N VAL A 31 10.87 -1.66 5.60
CA VAL A 31 10.84 -0.30 5.03
C VAL A 31 11.83 0.62 5.76
N SER A 32 11.93 0.50 7.09
CA SER A 32 12.88 1.25 7.91
C SER A 32 14.33 0.97 7.50
N LYS A 33 14.67 -0.30 7.27
CA LYS A 33 16.00 -0.69 6.78
C LYS A 33 16.32 -0.14 5.39
N LEU A 34 15.34 -0.06 4.49
CA LEU A 34 15.54 0.37 3.10
C LEU A 34 15.52 1.90 2.91
N THR A 35 14.84 2.62 3.81
CA THR A 35 14.64 4.08 3.70
C THR A 35 15.44 4.86 4.73
N GLU A 36 16.06 4.18 5.70
CA GLU A 36 16.71 4.79 6.87
C GLU A 36 15.77 5.70 7.68
N VAL A 37 14.46 5.46 7.58
CA VAL A 37 13.44 6.14 8.34
C VAL A 37 13.08 5.27 9.54
N PRO A 38 13.21 5.76 10.79
CA PRO A 38 12.86 5.00 11.97
C PRO A 38 11.42 4.51 11.94
N GLU A 39 11.20 3.28 12.40
CA GLU A 39 9.87 2.65 12.43
C GLU A 39 8.82 3.51 13.12
N ARG A 40 9.15 4.19 14.22
CA ARG A 40 8.21 5.12 14.88
C ARG A 40 7.74 6.26 13.98
N THR A 41 8.61 6.75 13.10
CA THR A 41 8.23 7.77 12.12
C THR A 41 7.31 7.17 11.05
N LEU A 42 7.64 5.97 10.56
CA LEU A 42 6.81 5.24 9.61
C LEU A 42 5.43 4.90 10.16
N GLN A 43 5.33 4.47 11.43
CA GLN A 43 4.05 4.22 12.12
C GLN A 43 3.18 5.48 12.15
N LYS A 44 3.78 6.65 12.43
CA LYS A 44 3.05 7.93 12.42
C LYS A 44 2.52 8.25 11.02
N TRP A 45 3.30 8.04 9.97
CA TRP A 45 2.86 8.26 8.59
C TRP A 45 1.76 7.27 8.20
N GLN A 46 1.95 5.98 8.50
CA GLN A 46 0.97 4.92 8.26
C GLN A 46 -0.40 5.27 8.85
N SER A 47 -0.43 5.70 10.12
CA SER A 47 -1.68 6.07 10.79
C SER A 47 -2.27 7.36 10.23
N LYS A 48 -1.45 8.41 10.03
CA LYS A 48 -1.91 9.71 9.53
C LYS A 48 -2.53 9.63 8.13
N GLU A 49 -1.97 8.79 7.28
CA GLU A 49 -2.34 8.69 5.85
C GLU A 49 -3.10 7.40 5.54
N SER A 50 -3.51 6.63 6.56
CA SER A 50 -4.29 5.40 6.40
C SER A 50 -3.66 4.38 5.43
N TRP A 51 -2.33 4.19 5.47
CA TRP A 51 -1.64 3.33 4.50
C TRP A 51 -2.15 1.88 4.50
N VAL A 52 -2.67 1.39 5.62
CA VAL A 52 -3.30 0.05 5.70
C VAL A 52 -4.45 -0.08 4.71
N LYS A 53 -5.37 0.92 4.70
CA LYS A 53 -6.51 0.94 3.77
C LYS A 53 -6.05 1.00 2.32
N LEU A 54 -4.98 1.75 2.04
CA LEU A 54 -4.38 1.82 0.70
C LEU A 54 -3.80 0.46 0.28
N LYS A 55 -3.07 -0.20 1.17
CA LYS A 55 -2.48 -1.53 0.91
C LYS A 55 -3.55 -2.59 0.70
N ASP A 56 -4.62 -2.58 1.48
CA ASP A 56 -5.73 -3.51 1.31
C ASP A 56 -6.47 -3.27 -0.01
N SER A 57 -6.69 -2.01 -0.37
CA SER A 57 -7.28 -1.65 -1.67
C SER A 57 -6.41 -2.13 -2.83
N GLU A 58 -5.09 -1.99 -2.72
CA GLU A 58 -4.14 -2.42 -3.74
C GLU A 58 -4.08 -3.96 -3.86
N LYS A 59 -4.14 -4.69 -2.74
CA LYS A 59 -4.26 -6.16 -2.74
C LYS A 59 -5.56 -6.61 -3.40
N LEU A 60 -6.68 -5.97 -3.08
CA LEU A 60 -7.98 -6.27 -3.69
C LEU A 60 -7.95 -5.98 -5.20
N ARG A 61 -7.33 -4.87 -5.61
CA ARG A 61 -7.14 -4.51 -7.02
C ARG A 61 -6.35 -5.58 -7.76
N LYS A 62 -5.19 -5.98 -7.23
CA LYS A 62 -4.35 -7.04 -7.81
C LYS A 62 -5.12 -8.36 -7.93
N LYS A 63 -5.78 -8.78 -6.86
CA LYS A 63 -6.56 -10.03 -6.85
C LYS A 63 -7.73 -9.99 -7.84
N ALA A 64 -8.41 -8.85 -8.00
CA ALA A 64 -9.46 -8.68 -8.99
C ALA A 64 -8.94 -8.83 -10.42
N VAL A 65 -7.77 -8.27 -10.73
CA VAL A 65 -7.11 -8.40 -12.03
C VAL A 65 -6.67 -9.84 -12.29
N ASP A 66 -6.05 -10.49 -11.31
CA ASP A 66 -5.61 -11.88 -11.43
C ASP A 66 -6.80 -12.82 -11.71
N LEU A 67 -7.90 -12.66 -10.98
CA LEU A 67 -9.13 -13.42 -11.22
C LEU A 67 -9.75 -13.09 -12.59
N LYS A 68 -9.65 -11.84 -13.04
CA LYS A 68 -10.13 -11.46 -14.38
C LYS A 68 -9.31 -12.11 -15.48
N ASN A 69 -7.99 -12.17 -15.32
CA ASN A 69 -7.06 -12.82 -16.24
C ASN A 69 -7.25 -14.34 -16.25
N PHE A 70 -7.68 -14.93 -15.13
CA PHE A 70 -8.12 -16.33 -15.06
C PHE A 70 -9.44 -16.61 -15.80
N GLY A 71 -10.11 -15.57 -16.33
CA GLY A 71 -11.34 -15.70 -17.12
C GLY A 71 -12.64 -15.56 -16.32
N LEU A 72 -12.58 -15.19 -15.04
CA LEU A 72 -13.80 -15.00 -14.25
C LEU A 72 -14.57 -13.74 -14.69
N SER A 73 -15.90 -13.83 -14.61
CA SER A 73 -16.79 -12.69 -14.85
C SER A 73 -16.73 -11.69 -13.71
N ASN A 74 -17.00 -10.40 -13.99
CA ASN A 74 -16.96 -9.36 -12.97
C ASN A 74 -17.93 -9.64 -11.81
N LYS A 75 -19.09 -10.25 -12.10
CA LYS A 75 -20.07 -10.69 -11.10
C LYS A 75 -19.48 -11.76 -10.16
N LYS A 76 -18.76 -12.74 -10.71
CA LYS A 76 -18.17 -13.79 -9.87
C LYS A 76 -17.04 -13.24 -9.00
N ILE A 77 -16.25 -12.31 -9.53
CA ILE A 77 -15.18 -11.65 -8.79
C ILE A 77 -15.76 -10.80 -7.64
N SER A 78 -16.87 -10.08 -7.87
CA SER A 78 -17.54 -9.30 -6.81
C SER A 78 -18.02 -10.18 -5.66
N GLU A 79 -18.55 -11.38 -5.95
CA GLU A 79 -18.96 -12.35 -4.92
C GLU A 79 -17.75 -12.87 -4.12
N ILE A 80 -16.64 -13.18 -4.80
CA ILE A 80 -15.41 -13.72 -4.17
C ILE A 80 -14.73 -12.67 -3.28
N LEU A 81 -14.67 -11.42 -3.75
CA LEU A 81 -13.95 -10.34 -3.07
C LEU A 81 -14.84 -9.50 -2.16
N LEU A 82 -16.16 -9.75 -2.14
CA LEU A 82 -17.16 -9.00 -1.38
C LEU A 82 -17.11 -7.48 -1.65
N ILE A 83 -16.93 -7.11 -2.91
CA ILE A 83 -16.90 -5.71 -3.38
C ILE A 83 -17.87 -5.52 -4.55
N SER A 84 -18.30 -4.30 -4.82
CA SER A 84 -19.26 -4.05 -5.90
C SER A 84 -18.72 -4.44 -7.28
N SER A 85 -19.60 -4.93 -8.15
CA SER A 85 -19.29 -5.24 -9.56
C SER A 85 -18.69 -4.04 -10.30
N THR A 86 -19.14 -2.84 -9.95
CA THR A 86 -18.63 -1.57 -10.48
C THR A 86 -17.18 -1.31 -10.04
N THR A 87 -16.84 -1.61 -8.79
CA THR A 87 -15.46 -1.53 -8.27
C THR A 87 -14.55 -2.52 -8.99
N VAL A 88 -14.99 -3.76 -9.18
CA VAL A 88 -14.25 -4.78 -9.97
C VAL A 88 -13.98 -4.26 -11.38
N TRP A 89 -15.00 -3.73 -12.05
CA TRP A 89 -14.85 -3.16 -13.40
C TRP A 89 -13.82 -2.02 -13.43
N ARG A 90 -13.85 -1.10 -12.46
CA ARG A 90 -12.87 -0.02 -12.35
C ARG A 90 -11.45 -0.56 -12.20
N TYR A 91 -11.24 -1.53 -11.31
CA TYR A 91 -9.95 -2.17 -11.07
C TYR A 91 -9.41 -2.88 -12.32
N CYS A 92 -10.27 -3.55 -13.08
CA CYS A 92 -9.86 -4.23 -14.30
C CYS A 92 -9.65 -3.28 -15.49
N LYS A 93 -10.39 -2.16 -15.56
CA LYS A 93 -10.29 -1.18 -16.65
C LYS A 93 -8.97 -0.38 -16.61
N GLN A 94 -8.49 -0.04 -15.41
CA GLN A 94 -7.26 0.74 -15.24
C GLN A 94 -5.97 -0.05 -15.50
N ASN A 95 -6.07 -1.38 -15.70
CA ASN A 95 -4.93 -2.26 -16.01
C ASN A 95 -4.93 -2.73 -17.48
N LYS A 96 -5.66 -2.02 -18.36
CA LYS A 96 -5.64 -2.23 -19.82
C LYS A 96 -4.79 -1.19 -20.52
#